data_AF-A0A356J156-F1
#
_entry.id   AF-A0A356J156-F1
#
_cell.length_a   1.000
_cell.length_b   1.000
_cell.length_c   1.000
_cell.angle_alpha   90.00
_cell.angle_beta   90.00
_cell.angle_gamma   90.00
#
_symmetry.space_group_name_H-M   'P 1'
#
loop_
_entity.id
_entity.type
_entity.pdbx_description
1 polymer ?
#
loop_
_entity_poly.entity_id
_entity_poly.type
_entity_poly.pdbx_seq_one_letter_code
_entity_poly.pdbx_strand_id
1 'polypeptide(L)'
;MNIENKKQIATILLAVGLGLVATFLTSQYVQNTIDHQTKLLAREYTQQTAALQKEIEINKKQVEAILQKQEMLAKQVQSQPKVVAQAVGKGPQQPVSQEAFSIVMPPGKRAVTIQVDTLSAVGGLIGPGDFVDVIASLRVPEELNAEKAKTKEVITVLFQNLQVLAVGALFKPAGGMELYENRQKSKSVNVTLAVSPEEAALLTFAETNGKLQLSLRSPTEQDRQLLQVASWDTLAEYILDKQGTDLRVLGEPQEEPPAPAQKPEEKKEEKPKSNIQIFRAGKEL
;
A
#
# COMPACT_ATOMS: atom_id res chain seq x y z
N MET A 1 60.86 -27.67 -45.72
CA MET A 1 59.93 -27.27 -44.65
C MET A 1 59.84 -28.45 -43.67
N ASN A 2 60.35 -28.29 -42.45
CA ASN A 2 60.45 -29.38 -41.46
C ASN A 2 59.07 -29.97 -41.15
N ILE A 3 59.01 -31.29 -41.02
CA ILE A 3 57.78 -32.07 -40.78
C ILE A 3 57.09 -31.63 -39.47
N GLU A 4 57.86 -31.14 -38.48
CA GLU A 4 57.31 -30.59 -37.23
C GLU A 4 56.49 -29.32 -37.42
N ASN A 5 56.95 -28.35 -38.23
CA ASN A 5 56.20 -27.10 -38.46
C ASN A 5 54.88 -27.37 -39.18
N LYS A 6 54.82 -28.39 -40.03
CA LYS A 6 53.58 -28.77 -40.74
C LYS A 6 52.53 -29.34 -39.78
N LYS A 7 52.96 -30.07 -38.74
CA LYS A 7 52.06 -30.59 -37.69
C LYS A 7 51.54 -29.47 -36.79
N GLN A 8 52.39 -28.53 -36.38
CA GLN A 8 51.98 -27.38 -35.55
C GLN A 8 51.01 -26.44 -36.27
N ILE A 9 51.21 -26.17 -37.56
CA ILE A 9 50.27 -25.38 -38.37
C ILE A 9 48.92 -26.11 -38.50
N ALA A 10 48.94 -27.44 -38.69
CA ALA A 10 47.71 -28.24 -38.77
C ALA A 10 46.91 -28.21 -37.46
N THR A 11 47.57 -28.26 -36.30
CA THR A 11 46.88 -28.20 -35.00
C THR A 11 46.29 -26.82 -34.73
N ILE A 12 46.98 -25.74 -35.12
CA ILE A 12 46.45 -24.37 -34.99
C ILE A 12 45.21 -24.20 -35.89
N LEU A 13 45.26 -24.65 -37.14
CA LEU A 13 44.12 -24.58 -38.05
C LEU A 13 42.92 -25.38 -37.54
N LEU A 14 43.16 -26.55 -36.93
CA LEU A 14 42.11 -27.36 -36.32
C LEU A 14 41.48 -26.67 -35.10
N ALA A 15 42.30 -26.06 -34.23
CA ALA A 15 41.81 -25.32 -33.07
C ALA A 15 40.96 -24.10 -33.49
N VAL A 16 41.41 -23.35 -34.50
CA VAL A 16 40.65 -22.21 -35.06
C VAL A 16 39.34 -22.69 -35.68
N GLY A 17 39.35 -23.80 -36.42
CA GLY A 17 38.16 -24.40 -37.01
C GLY A 17 37.12 -24.79 -35.96
N LEU A 18 37.56 -25.45 -34.87
CA LEU A 18 36.67 -25.81 -33.76
C LEU A 18 36.09 -24.58 -33.04
N GLY A 19 36.89 -23.52 -32.87
CA GLY A 19 36.41 -22.27 -32.30
C GLY A 19 35.32 -21.59 -33.14
N LEU A 20 35.46 -21.59 -34.46
CA LEU A 20 34.44 -21.05 -35.37
C LEU A 20 33.14 -21.87 -35.36
N VAL A 21 33.24 -23.20 -35.26
CA VAL A 21 32.06 -24.07 -35.15
C VAL A 21 31.35 -23.84 -33.81
N ALA A 22 32.10 -23.74 -32.71
CA ALA A 22 31.52 -23.49 -31.39
C ALA A 22 30.82 -22.11 -31.31
N THR A 23 31.43 -21.06 -31.88
CA THR A 23 30.81 -19.72 -31.95
C THR A 23 29.56 -19.71 -32.85
N PHE A 24 29.57 -20.46 -33.95
CA PHE A 24 28.39 -20.59 -34.82
C PHE A 24 27.24 -21.31 -34.12
N LEU A 25 27.50 -22.44 -33.45
CA LEU A 25 26.48 -23.22 -32.73
C LEU A 25 25.90 -22.44 -31.54
N THR A 26 26.73 -21.72 -30.80
CA THR A 26 26.26 -20.88 -29.69
C THR A 26 25.43 -19.70 -30.20
N SER A 27 25.84 -19.04 -31.29
CA SER A 27 25.04 -17.99 -31.94
C SER A 27 23.69 -18.52 -32.40
N GLN A 28 23.67 -19.70 -33.04
CA GLN A 28 22.44 -20.32 -33.55
C GLN A 28 21.49 -20.73 -32.42
N TYR A 29 22.02 -21.26 -31.32
CA TYR A 29 21.23 -21.61 -30.14
C TYR A 29 20.60 -20.37 -29.48
N VAL A 30 21.41 -19.33 -29.26
CA VAL A 30 20.96 -18.07 -28.63
C VAL A 30 19.91 -17.37 -29.49
N GLN A 31 20.09 -17.29 -30.81
CA GLN A 31 19.10 -16.70 -31.72
C GLN A 31 17.76 -17.43 -31.68
N ASN A 32 17.77 -18.77 -31.74
CA ASN A 32 16.53 -19.56 -31.64
C ASN A 32 15.82 -19.38 -30.29
N THR A 33 16.55 -19.33 -29.17
CA THR A 33 15.94 -19.15 -27.84
C THR A 33 15.34 -17.75 -27.66
N ILE A 34 16.04 -16.71 -28.12
CA ILE A 34 15.57 -15.32 -28.02
C ILE A 34 14.33 -15.10 -28.91
N ASP A 35 14.30 -15.66 -30.11
CA ASP A 35 13.17 -15.53 -31.04
C ASP A 35 11.89 -16.17 -30.48
N HIS A 36 12.02 -17.30 -29.77
CA HIS A 36 10.89 -17.94 -29.12
C HIS A 36 10.35 -17.10 -27.95
N GLN A 37 11.23 -16.55 -27.10
CA GLN A 37 10.82 -15.73 -25.97
C GLN A 37 10.22 -14.38 -26.40
N THR A 38 10.84 -13.70 -27.37
CA THR A 38 10.33 -12.42 -27.88
C THR A 38 8.97 -12.57 -28.54
N LYS A 39 8.72 -13.67 -29.27
CA LYS A 39 7.40 -13.94 -29.87
C LYS A 39 6.31 -14.26 -28.85
N LEU A 40 6.64 -14.91 -27.74
CA LEU A 40 5.68 -15.19 -26.66
C LEU A 40 5.31 -13.91 -25.92
N LEU A 41 6.30 -13.11 -25.52
CA LEU A 41 6.08 -11.81 -24.89
C LEU A 41 5.26 -10.88 -25.79
N ALA A 42 5.60 -10.77 -27.08
CA ALA A 42 4.85 -9.94 -28.03
C ALA A 42 3.37 -10.37 -28.15
N ARG A 43 3.08 -11.67 -28.10
CA ARG A 43 1.70 -12.18 -28.10
C ARG A 43 0.97 -11.83 -26.83
N GLU A 44 1.62 -11.96 -25.67
CA GLU A 44 1.05 -11.61 -24.38
C GLU A 44 0.71 -10.12 -24.30
N TYR A 45 1.65 -9.24 -24.69
CA TYR A 45 1.40 -7.79 -24.78
C TYR A 45 0.26 -7.46 -25.76
N THR A 46 0.17 -8.14 -26.90
CA THR A 46 -0.90 -7.92 -27.88
C THR A 46 -2.27 -8.37 -27.33
N GLN A 47 -2.31 -9.49 -26.60
CA GLN A 47 -3.54 -9.96 -25.97
C GLN A 47 -3.99 -9.04 -24.82
N GLN A 48 -3.05 -8.57 -24.00
CA GLN A 48 -3.34 -7.66 -22.90
C GLN A 48 -3.86 -6.32 -23.40
N THR A 49 -3.24 -5.76 -24.45
CA THR A 49 -3.68 -4.51 -25.07
C THR A 49 -5.05 -4.65 -25.75
N ALA A 50 -5.33 -5.79 -26.39
CA ALA A 50 -6.65 -6.07 -26.96
C ALA A 50 -7.75 -6.24 -25.87
N ALA A 51 -7.42 -6.88 -24.75
CA ALA A 51 -8.34 -7.03 -23.62
C ALA A 51 -8.67 -5.66 -22.99
N LEU A 52 -7.66 -4.82 -22.76
CA LEU A 52 -7.82 -3.45 -22.27
C LEU A 52 -8.67 -2.60 -23.23
N GLN A 53 -8.45 -2.71 -24.54
CA GLN A 53 -9.27 -2.00 -25.54
C GLN A 53 -10.73 -2.42 -25.50
N LYS A 54 -11.00 -3.73 -25.32
CA LYS A 54 -12.36 -4.25 -25.20
C LYS A 54 -13.06 -3.72 -23.94
N GLU A 55 -12.34 -3.63 -22.82
CA GLU A 55 -12.86 -3.07 -21.58
C GLU A 55 -13.16 -1.57 -21.70
N ILE A 56 -12.26 -0.81 -22.35
CA ILE A 56 -12.50 0.60 -22.68
C ILE A 56 -13.75 0.76 -23.56
N GLU A 57 -13.95 -0.11 -24.56
CA GLU A 57 -15.14 -0.06 -25.42
C GLU A 57 -16.43 -0.36 -24.64
N ILE A 58 -16.40 -1.34 -23.74
CA ILE A 58 -17.54 -1.68 -22.87
C ILE A 58 -17.88 -0.49 -21.97
N ASN A 59 -16.88 0.09 -21.30
CA ASN A 59 -17.08 1.23 -20.41
C ASN A 59 -17.60 2.45 -21.18
N LYS A 60 -17.08 2.70 -22.39
CA LYS A 60 -17.59 3.77 -23.26
C LYS A 60 -19.07 3.58 -23.61
N LYS A 61 -19.49 2.36 -23.98
CA LYS A 61 -20.90 2.04 -24.25
C LYS A 61 -21.79 2.23 -23.01
N GLN A 62 -21.30 1.87 -21.82
CA GLN A 62 -22.05 2.09 -20.58
C GLN A 62 -22.24 3.59 -20.29
N VAL A 63 -21.19 4.39 -20.49
CA VAL A 63 -21.27 5.86 -20.33
C VAL A 63 -22.26 6.48 -21.31
N GLU A 64 -22.24 6.07 -22.58
CA GLU A 64 -23.19 6.53 -23.60
C GLU A 64 -24.65 6.15 -23.25
N ALA A 65 -24.87 4.92 -22.74
CA ALA A 65 -26.19 4.48 -22.30
C ALA A 65 -26.71 5.30 -21.09
N ILE A 66 -25.84 5.65 -20.15
CA ILE A 66 -26.17 6.52 -19.01
C ILE A 66 -26.56 7.92 -19.51
N LEU A 67 -25.82 8.47 -20.46
CA LEU A 67 -26.09 9.79 -21.02
C LEU A 67 -27.45 9.83 -21.74
N GLN A 68 -27.75 8.82 -22.56
CA GLN A 68 -29.05 8.68 -23.20
C GLN A 68 -30.19 8.54 -22.19
N LYS A 69 -29.99 7.76 -21.12
CA LYS A 69 -30.97 7.62 -20.05
C LYS A 69 -31.23 8.95 -19.35
N GLN A 70 -30.19 9.75 -19.10
CA GLN A 70 -30.36 11.09 -18.52
C GLN A 70 -31.11 12.04 -19.46
N GLU A 71 -30.84 12.00 -20.76
CA GLU A 71 -31.56 12.81 -21.74
C GLU A 71 -33.04 12.42 -21.83
N MET A 72 -33.35 11.11 -21.79
CA MET A 72 -34.73 10.62 -21.74
C MET A 72 -35.45 11.05 -20.45
N LEU A 73 -34.78 10.97 -19.30
CA LEU A 73 -35.32 11.44 -18.02
C LEU A 73 -35.58 12.95 -18.04
N ALA A 74 -34.67 13.74 -18.61
CA ALA A 74 -34.84 15.19 -18.77
C ALA A 74 -36.04 15.53 -19.66
N LYS A 75 -36.21 14.83 -20.80
CA LYS A 75 -37.36 15.00 -21.69
C LYS A 75 -38.67 14.58 -21.01
N GLN A 76 -38.65 13.52 -20.20
CA GLN A 76 -39.82 13.04 -19.46
C GLN A 76 -40.24 14.01 -18.34
N VAL A 77 -39.29 14.65 -17.65
CA VAL A 77 -39.56 15.70 -16.65
C VAL A 77 -40.16 16.96 -17.33
N GLN A 78 -39.73 17.26 -18.56
CA GLN A 78 -40.27 18.39 -19.32
C GLN A 78 -41.70 18.15 -19.85
N SER A 79 -42.09 16.89 -20.08
CA SER A 79 -43.43 16.53 -20.55
C SER A 79 -44.47 16.31 -19.44
N GLN A 80 -44.08 16.36 -18.16
CA GLN A 80 -45.07 16.36 -17.09
C GLN A 80 -45.76 17.73 -17.06
N PRO A 81 -47.10 17.80 -17.00
CA PRO A 81 -47.77 19.07 -16.79
C PRO A 81 -47.24 19.63 -15.49
N LYS A 82 -46.64 20.83 -15.57
CA LYS A 82 -46.24 21.64 -14.43
C LYS A 82 -47.42 21.61 -13.46
N VAL A 83 -47.29 20.84 -12.38
CA VAL A 83 -48.24 20.90 -11.27
C VAL A 83 -48.22 22.36 -10.89
N VAL A 84 -49.31 23.04 -11.23
CA VAL A 84 -49.55 24.41 -10.82
C VAL A 84 -49.29 24.39 -9.34
N ALA A 85 -48.24 25.09 -8.94
CA ALA A 85 -48.03 25.46 -7.56
C ALA A 85 -49.33 26.12 -7.13
N GLN A 86 -50.22 25.34 -6.52
CA GLN A 86 -51.29 25.88 -5.71
C GLN A 86 -50.57 26.78 -4.73
N ALA A 87 -50.97 28.04 -4.74
CA ALA A 87 -50.52 29.04 -3.81
C ALA A 87 -50.66 28.47 -2.40
N VAL A 88 -49.57 27.92 -1.87
CA VAL A 88 -49.40 27.76 -0.43
C VAL A 88 -49.40 29.19 0.07
N GLY A 89 -50.46 29.51 0.81
CA GLY A 89 -50.73 30.84 1.28
C GLY A 89 -49.51 31.45 1.97
N LYS A 90 -49.51 32.78 2.01
CA LYS A 90 -48.76 33.57 2.97
C LYS A 90 -49.18 33.20 4.41
N GLY A 91 -48.91 31.98 4.86
CA GLY A 91 -48.56 31.75 6.25
C GLY A 91 -47.15 32.30 6.45
N PRO A 92 -46.77 32.73 7.67
CA PRO A 92 -45.43 33.22 7.90
C PRO A 92 -44.45 32.13 7.45
N GLN A 93 -43.76 32.39 6.35
CA GLN A 93 -42.58 31.64 5.96
C GLN A 93 -41.66 31.82 7.15
N GLN A 94 -41.59 30.81 8.02
CA GLN A 94 -40.45 30.69 8.90
C GLN A 94 -39.26 30.78 7.96
N PRO A 95 -38.33 31.74 8.18
CA PRO A 95 -37.12 31.76 7.39
C PRO A 95 -36.55 30.35 7.53
N VAL A 96 -36.41 29.63 6.41
CA VAL A 96 -35.47 28.51 6.38
C VAL A 96 -34.18 29.15 6.84
N SER A 97 -33.83 28.88 8.09
CA SER A 97 -32.66 29.48 8.70
C SER A 97 -31.51 29.14 7.76
N GLN A 98 -30.61 30.09 7.54
CA GLN A 98 -29.38 29.93 6.75
C GLN A 98 -28.39 28.94 7.42
N GLU A 99 -28.93 27.89 8.04
CA GLU A 99 -28.29 26.87 8.87
C GLU A 99 -28.30 25.51 8.18
N ALA A 100 -28.85 25.42 6.96
CA ALA A 100 -28.85 24.18 6.19
C ALA A 100 -27.44 23.84 5.68
N PHE A 101 -26.93 22.66 6.10
CA PHE A 101 -25.65 22.07 5.71
C PHE A 101 -25.42 22.01 4.18
N SER A 102 -26.51 22.02 3.40
CA SER A 102 -26.50 22.02 1.94
C SER A 102 -25.88 23.28 1.32
N ILE A 103 -25.77 24.39 2.07
CA ILE A 103 -25.31 25.68 1.53
C ILE A 103 -23.77 25.82 1.58
N VAL A 104 -23.07 25.03 2.40
CA VAL A 104 -21.60 25.16 2.63
C VAL A 104 -20.77 24.10 1.88
N MET A 105 -21.41 23.23 1.08
CA MET A 105 -20.72 22.15 0.37
C MET A 105 -19.91 22.68 -0.83
N PRO A 106 -18.58 22.42 -0.90
CA PRO A 106 -17.81 22.75 -2.10
C PRO A 106 -18.34 21.99 -3.34
N PRO A 107 -18.37 22.61 -4.53
CA PRO A 107 -18.78 21.94 -5.75
C PRO A 107 -18.00 20.64 -6.00
N GLY A 108 -18.71 19.56 -6.34
CA GLY A 108 -18.10 18.26 -6.61
C GLY A 108 -17.62 17.48 -5.37
N LYS A 109 -17.85 18.01 -4.16
CA LYS A 109 -17.59 17.32 -2.89
C LYS A 109 -18.87 16.77 -2.26
N ARG A 110 -18.72 15.86 -1.30
CA ARG A 110 -19.75 15.20 -0.48
C ARG A 110 -19.38 15.35 0.99
N ALA A 111 -20.39 15.52 1.84
CA ALA A 111 -20.22 15.43 3.29
C ALA A 111 -20.18 13.95 3.68
N VAL A 112 -19.08 13.53 4.30
CA VAL A 112 -18.99 12.22 4.96
C VAL A 112 -18.59 12.45 6.41
N THR A 113 -19.37 11.91 7.34
CA THR A 113 -19.07 11.95 8.76
C THR A 113 -18.36 10.67 9.15
N ILE A 114 -17.22 10.82 9.81
CA ILE A 114 -16.49 9.73 10.44
C ILE A 114 -16.48 9.91 11.96
N GLN A 115 -16.44 8.80 12.68
CA GLN A 115 -16.22 8.82 14.12
C GLN A 115 -14.75 8.51 14.44
N VAL A 116 -14.10 9.40 15.19
CA VAL A 116 -12.70 9.25 15.61
C VAL A 116 -12.57 9.46 17.11
N ASP A 117 -11.58 8.82 17.72
CA ASP A 117 -11.26 9.08 19.13
C ASP A 117 -10.81 10.53 19.30
N THR A 118 -11.19 11.18 20.41
CA THR A 118 -10.90 12.61 20.63
C THR A 118 -9.41 12.91 20.62
N LEU A 119 -8.58 12.03 21.19
CA LEU A 119 -7.12 12.15 21.15
C LEU A 119 -6.56 12.02 19.74
N SER A 120 -7.12 11.09 18.96
CA SER A 120 -6.81 10.89 17.54
C SER A 120 -7.30 12.05 16.65
N ALA A 121 -8.04 13.02 17.20
CA ALA A 121 -8.58 14.19 16.51
C ALA A 121 -8.00 15.50 17.08
N VAL A 122 -6.70 15.52 17.38
CA VAL A 122 -5.98 16.69 17.92
C VAL A 122 -6.63 17.20 19.22
N GLY A 123 -7.05 16.27 20.08
CA GLY A 123 -7.69 16.60 21.36
C GLY A 123 -9.03 17.33 21.23
N GLY A 124 -9.73 17.18 20.11
CA GLY A 124 -11.02 17.85 19.86
C GLY A 124 -10.91 19.34 19.54
N LEU A 125 -9.71 19.82 19.22
CA LEU A 125 -9.44 21.22 18.86
C LEU A 125 -9.82 21.55 17.41
N ILE A 126 -9.97 20.53 16.56
CA ILE A 126 -10.44 20.70 15.17
C ILE A 126 -11.82 21.38 15.18
N GLY A 127 -12.01 22.33 14.27
CA GLY A 127 -13.25 23.07 14.07
C GLY A 127 -13.72 23.12 12.61
N PRO A 128 -14.97 23.54 12.37
CA PRO A 128 -15.47 23.77 11.01
C PRO A 128 -14.64 24.84 10.28
N GLY A 129 -14.23 24.54 9.05
CA GLY A 129 -13.36 25.38 8.23
C GLY A 129 -11.88 24.97 8.24
N ASP A 130 -11.45 24.15 9.20
CA ASP A 130 -10.08 23.64 9.26
C ASP A 130 -9.80 22.65 8.13
N PHE A 131 -8.52 22.45 7.83
CA PHE A 131 -8.05 21.43 6.89
C PHE A 131 -7.29 20.35 7.65
N VAL A 132 -7.57 19.09 7.32
CA VAL A 132 -6.97 17.93 7.98
C VAL A 132 -6.45 16.92 6.96
N ASP A 133 -5.46 16.15 7.37
CA ASP A 133 -5.10 14.90 6.72
C ASP A 133 -5.66 13.72 7.52
N VAL A 134 -6.15 12.71 6.82
CA VAL A 134 -6.69 11.47 7.40
C VAL A 134 -5.60 10.41 7.35
N ILE A 135 -5.19 9.93 8.51
CA ILE A 135 -4.25 8.82 8.68
C ILE A 135 -5.05 7.56 9.00
N ALA A 136 -4.75 6.47 8.32
CA ALA A 136 -5.40 5.18 8.55
C ALA A 136 -4.38 4.14 9.01
N SER A 137 -4.70 3.43 10.10
CA SER A 137 -4.10 2.14 10.42
C SER A 137 -5.02 1.03 9.93
N LEU A 138 -4.54 0.23 8.97
CA LEU A 138 -5.29 -0.83 8.29
C LEU A 138 -4.57 -2.16 8.46
N ARG A 139 -5.33 -3.25 8.58
CA ARG A 139 -4.80 -4.61 8.48
C ARG A 139 -5.00 -5.13 7.07
N VAL A 140 -3.90 -5.30 6.35
CA VAL A 140 -3.92 -5.68 4.94
C VAL A 140 -3.45 -7.13 4.82
N PRO A 141 -4.10 -7.98 4.01
CA PRO A 141 -3.58 -9.32 3.72
C PRO A 141 -2.20 -9.23 3.07
N GLU A 142 -1.23 -9.98 3.58
CA GLU A 142 0.14 -10.03 3.04
C GLU A 142 0.19 -10.82 1.72
N GLU A 143 -0.63 -11.88 1.61
CA GLU A 143 -0.84 -12.65 0.39
C GLU A 143 -2.33 -13.00 0.22
N LEU A 144 -2.87 -12.72 -0.96
CA LEU A 144 -4.29 -12.97 -1.30
C LEU A 144 -4.65 -14.47 -1.43
N ASN A 145 -3.65 -15.38 -1.51
CA ASN A 145 -3.84 -16.79 -1.90
C ASN A 145 -3.24 -17.82 -0.92
N ALA A 146 -2.83 -17.44 0.29
CA ALA A 146 -2.26 -18.38 1.26
C ALA A 146 -3.33 -18.99 2.20
N GLU A 147 -3.25 -20.30 2.46
CA GLU A 147 -4.14 -21.03 3.41
C GLU A 147 -4.14 -20.44 4.83
N LYS A 148 -3.12 -19.64 5.17
CA LYS A 148 -3.08 -18.80 6.37
C LYS A 148 -2.71 -17.39 5.93
N ALA A 149 -3.73 -16.58 5.61
CA ALA A 149 -3.54 -15.17 5.29
C ALA A 149 -2.89 -14.46 6.51
N LYS A 150 -1.58 -14.24 6.43
CA LYS A 150 -0.90 -13.32 7.34
C LYS A 150 -1.41 -11.92 7.04
N THR A 151 -1.65 -11.13 8.08
CA THR A 151 -2.08 -9.74 7.92
C THR A 151 -0.95 -8.84 8.39
N LYS A 152 -0.64 -7.83 7.58
CA LYS A 152 0.32 -6.77 7.90
C LYS A 152 -0.45 -5.54 8.34
N GLU A 153 -0.06 -4.96 9.48
CA GLU A 153 -0.54 -3.64 9.87
C GLU A 153 0.21 -2.57 9.05
N VAL A 154 -0.56 -1.67 8.45
CA VAL A 154 -0.07 -0.63 7.56
C VAL A 154 -0.64 0.70 8.06
N ILE A 155 0.24 1.67 8.32
CA ILE A 155 -0.15 3.03 8.69
C ILE A 155 0.22 3.95 7.54
N THR A 156 -0.75 4.70 7.02
CA THR A 156 -0.50 5.63 5.91
C THR A 156 -1.41 6.85 5.99
N VAL A 157 -0.96 7.97 5.43
CA VAL A 157 -1.85 9.09 5.11
C VAL A 157 -2.75 8.65 3.97
N LEU A 158 -4.04 8.51 4.25
CA LEU A 158 -5.05 8.06 3.31
C LEU A 158 -5.53 9.20 2.40
N PHE A 159 -5.83 10.36 3.00
CA PHE A 159 -6.23 11.57 2.27
C PHE A 159 -5.56 12.79 2.86
N GLN A 160 -5.20 13.72 1.97
CA GLN A 160 -4.59 14.98 2.33
C GLN A 160 -5.49 16.16 1.99
N ASN A 161 -5.43 17.20 2.82
CA ASN A 161 -6.06 18.49 2.59
C ASN A 161 -7.59 18.37 2.43
N LEU A 162 -8.23 17.70 3.40
CA LEU A 162 -9.69 17.61 3.48
C LEU A 162 -10.23 18.73 4.37
N GLN A 163 -11.21 19.45 3.86
CA GLN A 163 -11.89 20.49 4.62
C GLN A 163 -12.86 19.87 5.63
N VAL A 164 -12.82 20.34 6.87
CA VAL A 164 -13.79 20.01 7.91
C VAL A 164 -15.02 20.90 7.76
N LEU A 165 -16.17 20.27 7.55
CA LEU A 165 -17.46 20.96 7.42
C LEU A 165 -18.17 21.07 8.77
N ALA A 166 -18.02 20.07 9.64
CA ALA A 166 -18.61 20.08 10.96
C ALA A 166 -17.89 19.19 11.96
N VAL A 167 -18.09 19.50 13.23
CA VAL A 167 -17.62 18.71 14.38
C VAL A 167 -18.77 18.53 15.35
N GLY A 168 -19.28 17.29 15.47
CA GLY A 168 -20.52 16.98 16.18
C GLY A 168 -21.70 17.72 15.56
N ALA A 169 -22.39 18.54 16.36
CA ALA A 169 -23.49 19.39 15.90
C ALA A 169 -23.04 20.79 15.45
N LEU A 170 -21.73 21.10 15.48
CA LEU A 170 -21.20 22.42 15.14
C LEU A 170 -20.85 22.50 13.66
N PHE A 171 -21.48 23.43 12.95
CA PHE A 171 -21.31 23.67 11.50
C PHE A 171 -20.76 25.07 11.18
N LYS A 172 -20.50 25.87 12.22
CA LYS A 172 -19.79 27.16 12.13
C LYS A 172 -18.69 27.18 13.19
N PRO A 173 -17.63 27.98 12.99
CA PRO A 173 -16.67 28.25 14.04
C PRO A 173 -17.40 28.91 15.21
N ALA A 174 -17.75 28.12 16.22
CA ALA A 174 -18.33 28.61 17.47
C ALA A 174 -17.21 28.65 18.50
N GLY A 175 -16.69 29.84 18.76
CA GLY A 175 -15.71 30.07 19.82
C GLY A 175 -16.39 29.97 21.19
N GLY A 176 -15.77 29.22 22.10
CA GLY A 176 -16.20 29.14 23.51
C GLY A 176 -15.50 28.01 24.25
N MET A 177 -14.79 28.33 25.34
CA MET A 177 -14.04 27.36 26.15
C MET A 177 -14.90 26.15 26.57
N GLU A 178 -16.17 26.37 26.95
CA GLU A 178 -17.07 25.29 27.37
C GLU A 178 -17.31 24.22 26.28
N LEU A 179 -17.39 24.63 25.01
CA LEU A 179 -17.57 23.71 23.88
C LEU A 179 -16.33 22.85 23.66
N TYR A 180 -15.14 23.44 23.82
CA TYR A 180 -13.88 22.69 23.74
C TYR A 180 -13.73 21.72 24.91
N GLU A 181 -14.02 22.17 26.13
CA GLU A 181 -13.96 21.31 27.34
C GLU A 181 -14.93 20.13 27.25
N ASN A 182 -16.15 20.34 26.74
CA ASN A 182 -17.12 19.26 26.58
C ASN A 182 -16.67 18.23 25.52
N ARG A 183 -15.99 18.67 24.45
CA ARG A 183 -15.41 17.76 23.46
C ARG A 183 -14.22 16.98 24.04
N GLN A 184 -13.37 17.63 24.82
CA GLN A 184 -12.24 16.97 25.48
C GLN A 184 -12.66 15.92 26.52
N LYS A 185 -13.82 16.10 27.16
CA LYS A 185 -14.41 15.10 28.06
C LYS A 185 -15.02 13.90 27.30
N SER A 186 -15.36 14.08 26.03
CA SER A 186 -15.92 13.02 25.20
C SER A 186 -14.81 12.06 24.74
N LYS A 187 -15.09 10.75 24.70
CA LYS A 187 -14.11 9.75 24.24
C LYS A 187 -13.90 9.79 22.72
N SER A 188 -14.95 10.12 21.99
CA SER A 188 -14.95 10.22 20.53
C SER A 188 -15.62 11.50 20.07
N VAL A 189 -15.30 11.89 18.85
CA VAL A 189 -15.86 13.05 18.17
C VAL A 189 -16.25 12.65 16.75
N ASN A 190 -17.42 13.13 16.31
CA ASN A 190 -17.86 12.96 14.93
C ASN A 190 -17.35 14.15 14.12
N VAL A 191 -16.66 13.89 13.02
CA VAL A 191 -16.11 14.93 12.14
C VAL A 191 -16.68 14.73 10.74
N THR A 192 -17.32 15.76 10.20
CA THR A 192 -17.84 15.76 8.83
C THR A 192 -16.82 16.41 7.90
N LEU A 193 -16.38 15.67 6.90
CA LEU A 193 -15.35 16.07 5.95
C LEU A 193 -15.94 16.30 4.54
N ALA A 194 -15.37 17.25 3.81
CA ALA A 194 -15.66 17.48 2.39
C ALA A 194 -14.76 16.59 1.51
N VAL A 195 -15.34 15.52 0.98
CA VAL A 195 -14.61 14.49 0.21
C VAL A 195 -15.13 14.36 -1.21
N SER A 196 -14.30 13.92 -2.15
CA SER A 196 -14.74 13.56 -3.51
C SER A 196 -15.65 12.32 -3.45
N PRO A 197 -16.41 12.03 -4.51
CA PRO A 197 -17.18 10.79 -4.62
C PRO A 197 -16.38 9.51 -4.39
N GLU A 198 -15.13 9.48 -4.86
CA GLU A 198 -14.21 8.36 -4.72
C GLU A 198 -13.60 8.29 -3.31
N GLU A 199 -13.12 9.43 -2.80
CA GLU A 199 -12.63 9.58 -1.43
C GLU A 199 -13.70 9.13 -0.41
N ALA A 200 -14.98 9.40 -0.67
CA ALA A 200 -16.09 8.98 0.19
C ALA A 200 -16.18 7.45 0.35
N ALA A 201 -16.13 6.71 -0.77
CA ALA A 201 -16.23 5.24 -0.72
C ALA A 201 -15.03 4.61 0.01
N LEU A 202 -13.83 5.11 -0.30
CA LEU A 202 -12.59 4.64 0.30
C LEU A 202 -12.48 5.01 1.79
N LEU A 203 -12.95 6.20 2.19
CA LEU A 203 -12.98 6.62 3.59
C LEU A 203 -13.91 5.72 4.41
N THR A 204 -15.11 5.43 3.92
CA THR A 204 -16.05 4.50 4.58
C THR A 204 -15.47 3.08 4.66
N PHE A 205 -14.78 2.62 3.61
CA PHE A 205 -14.09 1.34 3.64
C PHE A 205 -12.99 1.32 4.72
N ALA A 206 -12.16 2.36 4.80
CA ALA A 206 -11.08 2.46 5.78
C ALA A 206 -11.62 2.56 7.22
N GLU A 207 -12.70 3.31 7.45
CA GLU A 207 -13.38 3.40 8.76
C GLU A 207 -13.88 2.02 9.22
N THR A 208 -14.39 1.21 8.30
CA THR A 208 -14.92 -0.13 8.62
C THR A 208 -13.81 -1.15 8.90
N ASN A 209 -12.63 -0.99 8.30
CA ASN A 209 -11.56 -1.99 8.30
C ASN A 209 -10.31 -1.58 9.12
N GLY A 210 -10.35 -0.46 9.84
CA GLY A 210 -9.19 0.06 10.53
C GLY A 210 -9.50 1.12 11.57
N LYS A 211 -8.46 1.86 11.93
CA LYS A 211 -8.55 3.02 12.83
C LYS A 211 -8.13 4.28 12.08
N LEU A 212 -8.94 5.32 12.21
CA LEU A 212 -8.68 6.63 11.61
C LEU A 212 -8.15 7.60 12.66
N GLN A 213 -7.22 8.45 12.24
CA GLN A 213 -6.70 9.57 12.99
C GLN A 213 -6.69 10.81 12.08
N LEU A 214 -6.84 11.98 12.69
CA LEU A 214 -6.82 13.26 12.01
C LEU A 214 -5.59 14.04 12.44
N SER A 215 -4.88 14.60 11.48
CA SER A 215 -3.83 15.59 11.71
C SER A 215 -4.27 16.93 11.17
N LEU A 216 -4.19 17.97 11.99
CA LEU A 216 -4.58 19.33 11.63
C LEU A 216 -3.48 19.97 10.79
N ARG A 217 -3.85 20.49 9.62
CA ARG A 217 -2.92 21.20 8.72
C ARG A 217 -2.77 22.66 9.11
N SER A 218 -1.61 23.22 8.79
CA SER A 218 -1.46 24.68 8.82
C SER A 218 -2.37 25.32 7.77
N PRO A 219 -3.07 26.44 8.08
CA PRO A 219 -3.93 27.13 7.12
C PRO A 219 -3.16 27.72 5.92
N THR A 220 -1.83 27.86 6.01
CA THR A 220 -0.98 28.36 4.92
C THR A 220 -0.44 27.25 4.03
N GLU A 221 -0.65 25.99 4.39
CA GLU A 221 -0.08 24.85 3.69
C GLU A 221 -1.07 24.31 2.65
N GLN A 222 -0.69 24.39 1.37
CA GLN A 222 -1.55 23.98 0.25
C GLN A 222 -1.02 22.75 -0.50
N ASP A 223 0.27 22.45 -0.34
CA ASP A 223 0.94 21.41 -1.11
C ASP A 223 0.62 20.02 -0.58
N ARG A 224 0.38 19.08 -1.50
CA ARG A 224 0.25 17.66 -1.18
C ARG A 224 1.61 17.00 -1.36
N GLN A 225 1.98 16.16 -0.40
CA GLN A 225 3.26 15.46 -0.43
C GLN A 225 3.06 13.99 -0.79
N LEU A 226 4.00 13.42 -1.53
CA LEU A 226 4.08 11.98 -1.69
C LEU A 226 4.72 11.41 -0.43
N LEU A 227 3.87 10.84 0.43
CA LEU A 227 4.28 10.28 1.71
C LEU A 227 4.48 8.77 1.56
N GLN A 228 5.54 8.26 2.16
CA GLN A 228 5.77 6.83 2.24
C GLN A 228 4.85 6.22 3.30
N VAL A 229 4.52 4.94 3.10
CA VAL A 229 3.82 4.14 4.11
C VAL A 229 4.69 4.02 5.35
N ALA A 230 4.14 4.30 6.53
CA ALA A 230 4.84 4.13 7.78
C ALA A 230 4.93 2.64 8.15
N SER A 231 6.15 2.16 8.28
CA SER A 231 6.55 0.84 8.77
C SER A 231 7.68 0.98 9.79
N TRP A 232 7.99 -0.14 10.48
CA TRP A 232 9.17 -0.21 11.34
C TRP A 232 10.47 0.14 10.62
N ASP A 233 10.62 -0.33 9.37
CA ASP A 233 11.79 -0.03 8.54
C ASP A 233 11.89 1.47 8.25
N THR A 234 10.81 2.08 7.78
CA THR A 234 10.81 3.53 7.48
C THR A 234 11.03 4.38 8.74
N LEU A 235 10.55 3.93 9.90
CA LEU A 235 10.78 4.63 11.18
C LEU A 235 12.25 4.52 11.60
N ALA A 236 12.84 3.33 11.50
CA ALA A 236 14.25 3.11 11.81
C ALA A 236 15.14 3.93 10.87
N GLU A 237 14.87 3.91 9.56
CA GLU A 237 15.57 4.72 8.56
C GLU A 237 15.43 6.22 8.86
N TYR A 238 14.23 6.70 9.17
CA TYR A 238 13.99 8.10 9.49
C TYR A 238 14.76 8.54 10.74
N ILE A 239 14.76 7.75 11.80
CA ILE A 239 15.45 8.09 13.05
C ILE A 239 16.97 8.00 12.86
N LEU A 240 17.46 7.04 12.08
CA LEU A 240 18.87 6.94 11.75
C LEU A 240 19.33 8.16 10.93
N ASP A 241 18.61 8.53 9.89
CA ASP A 241 18.94 9.66 9.00
C ASP A 241 18.80 11.01 9.72
N LYS A 242 17.72 11.22 10.49
CA LYS A 242 17.43 12.53 11.09
C LYS A 242 17.98 12.71 12.50
N GLN A 243 18.11 11.65 13.28
CA GLN A 243 18.50 11.71 14.69
C GLN A 243 19.83 10.98 14.97
N GLY A 244 20.40 10.28 13.97
CA GLY A 244 21.64 9.52 14.14
C GLY A 244 21.55 8.36 15.13
N THR A 245 20.33 7.96 15.52
CA THR A 245 20.10 6.88 16.49
C THR A 245 19.66 5.63 15.75
N ASP A 246 20.32 4.51 16.03
CA ASP A 246 20.06 3.24 15.36
C ASP A 246 19.01 2.42 16.14
N LEU A 247 17.82 2.26 15.56
CA LEU A 247 16.76 1.38 16.05
C LEU A 247 16.95 -0.03 15.51
N ARG A 248 18.11 -0.64 15.79
CA ARG A 248 18.28 -2.07 15.52
C ARG A 248 17.42 -2.87 16.49
N VAL A 249 16.39 -3.51 15.97
CA VAL A 249 15.62 -4.54 16.69
C VAL A 249 16.59 -5.69 16.98
N LEU A 250 16.87 -5.96 18.27
CA LEU A 250 17.77 -7.01 18.76
C LEU A 250 17.20 -8.43 18.50
N GLY A 251 16.94 -8.79 17.24
CA GLY A 251 16.26 -10.03 16.88
C GLY A 251 16.63 -10.64 15.52
N GLU A 252 17.39 -9.97 14.67
CA GLU A 252 18.02 -10.65 13.54
C GLU A 252 19.29 -11.37 14.04
N PRO A 253 19.41 -12.71 13.86
CA PRO A 253 20.66 -13.40 14.11
C PRO A 253 21.72 -12.76 13.21
N GLN A 254 22.79 -12.27 13.82
CA GLN A 254 23.99 -11.95 13.06
C GLN A 254 24.40 -13.25 12.34
N GLU A 255 24.44 -13.25 11.01
CA GLU A 255 25.40 -14.11 10.33
C GLU A 255 26.77 -13.65 10.83
N GLU A 256 27.27 -14.31 11.88
CA GLU A 256 28.66 -14.16 12.28
C GLU A 256 29.51 -14.35 11.02
N PRO A 257 30.45 -13.44 10.72
CA PRO A 257 31.39 -13.66 9.64
C PRO A 257 32.04 -15.03 9.88
N PRO A 258 32.17 -15.88 8.84
CA PRO A 258 32.54 -17.28 9.02
C PRO A 258 33.82 -17.34 9.84
N ALA A 259 33.73 -18.01 10.99
CA ALA A 259 34.85 -18.17 11.90
C ALA A 259 36.08 -18.65 11.10
N PRO A 260 37.27 -18.08 11.32
CA PRO A 260 38.46 -18.45 10.57
C PRO A 260 38.68 -19.96 10.71
N ALA A 261 38.78 -20.62 9.56
CA ALA A 261 38.85 -22.08 9.44
C ALA A 261 39.81 -22.68 10.47
N GLN A 262 39.26 -23.48 11.39
CA GLN A 262 40.05 -24.23 12.35
C GLN A 262 40.93 -25.22 11.58
N LYS A 263 42.24 -25.11 11.81
CA LYS A 263 43.27 -26.01 11.27
C LYS A 263 43.00 -27.44 11.78
N PRO A 264 43.13 -28.49 10.96
CA PRO A 264 42.75 -29.84 11.36
C PRO A 264 43.49 -30.32 12.61
N GLU A 265 42.74 -30.70 13.63
CA GLU A 265 43.22 -31.23 14.90
C GLU A 265 43.82 -32.64 14.70
N GLU A 266 45.01 -32.83 15.24
CA GLU A 266 45.83 -34.04 15.14
C GLU A 266 45.23 -35.17 16.00
N LYS A 267 44.90 -36.29 15.36
CA LYS A 267 44.28 -37.48 15.96
C LYS A 267 45.22 -38.13 16.99
N LYS A 268 44.97 -37.94 18.28
CA LYS A 268 45.64 -38.70 19.36
C LYS A 268 45.11 -40.14 19.42
N GLU A 269 46.03 -41.11 19.26
CA GLU A 269 45.79 -42.54 19.42
C GLU A 269 45.33 -42.90 20.85
N GLU A 270 44.25 -43.68 20.94
CA GLU A 270 43.80 -44.35 22.17
C GLU A 270 44.62 -45.63 22.41
N LYS A 271 45.19 -45.78 23.61
CA LYS A 271 45.83 -47.04 24.05
C LYS A 271 44.79 -47.99 24.70
N PRO A 272 44.88 -49.31 24.47
CA PRO A 272 43.91 -50.27 25.00
C PRO A 272 44.09 -50.52 26.51
N LYS A 273 42.96 -50.62 27.23
CA LYS A 273 42.90 -50.95 28.67
C LYS A 273 43.18 -52.45 28.90
N SER A 274 44.12 -52.75 29.79
CA SER A 274 44.43 -54.10 30.26
C SER A 274 43.48 -54.51 31.40
N ASN A 275 42.64 -55.53 31.16
CA ASN A 275 41.90 -56.21 32.23
C ASN A 275 42.81 -57.28 32.87
N ILE A 276 43.14 -57.12 34.15
CA ILE A 276 43.84 -58.15 34.94
C ILE A 276 42.80 -58.86 35.81
N GLN A 277 42.59 -60.16 35.57
CA GLN A 277 41.85 -61.05 36.47
C GLN A 277 42.87 -61.79 37.35
N ILE A 278 42.67 -61.76 38.67
CA ILE A 278 43.53 -62.43 39.65
C ILE A 278 42.76 -63.62 40.23
N PHE A 279 43.26 -64.84 40.03
CA PHE A 279 42.75 -66.04 40.69
C PHE A 279 43.68 -66.45 41.84
N ARG A 280 43.11 -66.71 43.03
CA ARG A 280 43.83 -67.37 44.14
C ARG A 280 42.94 -68.43 44.79
N ALA A 281 43.36 -69.69 44.65
CA ALA A 281 42.93 -70.87 45.41
C ALA A 281 41.42 -71.14 45.54
N GLY A 282 40.83 -71.71 44.49
CA GLY A 282 39.78 -72.73 44.63
C GLY A 282 38.36 -72.26 44.96
N LYS A 283 37.62 -71.97 43.89
CA LYS A 283 36.14 -71.83 43.75
C LYS A 283 35.50 -70.48 44.12
N GLU A 284 34.66 -70.05 43.17
CA GLU A 284 34.23 -68.70 42.85
C GLU A 284 33.23 -68.09 43.85
N LEU A 285 33.30 -66.76 43.99
CA LEU A 285 32.16 -65.91 44.34
C LEU A 285 31.59 -65.33 43.05
#